data_AF-A0A537XI34-F1
#
_entry.id   AF-A0A537XI34-F1
#
_cell.length_a   1.000
_cell.length_b   1.000
_cell.length_c   1.000
_cell.angle_alpha   90.00
_cell.angle_beta   90.00
_cell.angle_gamma   90.00
#
_symmetry.space_group_name_H-M   'P 1'
#
loop_
_entity.id
_entity.type
_entity.pdbx_description
1 polymer ?
#
loop_
_entity_poly.entity_id
_entity_poly.type
_entity_poly.pdbx_seq_one_letter_code
_entity_poly.pdbx_strand_id
1 'polypeptide(L)'
;MRQDEREHELVRTQEDEAAREAAEIGGQPGEVERDPAQRPVSEAGGAEAEGFEQAERELADNAEHGMGHGSPRHHAFSPEVESNRSGAVYGDADELESTGREGSREDTEPDRRDHTPTAVDPPDDEPS
;
A
#
# COMPACT_ATOMS: atom_id res chain seq x y z
N MET A 1 -35.98 17.88 62.45
CA MET A 1 -35.02 18.01 61.35
C MET A 1 -35.64 18.90 60.30
N ARG A 2 -34.95 19.95 59.88
CA ARG A 2 -35.42 20.82 58.78
C ARG A 2 -35.24 20.11 57.44
N GLN A 3 -36.07 20.45 56.44
CA GLN A 3 -35.99 19.82 55.11
C GLN A 3 -34.61 20.04 54.46
N ASP A 4 -34.03 21.23 54.64
CA ASP A 4 -32.69 21.59 54.16
C ASP A 4 -31.58 20.65 54.69
N GLU A 5 -31.69 20.20 55.95
CA GLU A 5 -30.70 19.30 56.57
C GLU A 5 -30.77 17.90 55.96
N ARG A 6 -31.98 17.43 55.61
CA ARG A 6 -32.19 16.12 54.99
C ARG A 6 -31.74 16.08 53.54
N GLU A 7 -31.94 17.18 52.82
CA GLU A 7 -31.46 17.34 51.46
C GLU A 7 -29.92 17.34 51.42
N HIS A 8 -29.28 18.04 52.37
CA HIS A 8 -27.82 18.07 52.47
C HIS A 8 -27.18 16.71 52.83
N GLU A 9 -27.88 15.87 53.59
CA GLU A 9 -27.46 14.50 53.91
C GLU A 9 -27.64 13.55 52.70
N LEU A 10 -28.74 13.70 51.97
CA LEU A 10 -28.98 12.96 50.72
C LEU A 10 -27.93 13.28 49.67
N VAL A 11 -27.60 14.56 49.48
CA VAL A 11 -26.55 15.00 48.53
C VAL A 11 -25.21 14.36 48.89
N ARG A 12 -24.79 14.41 50.16
CA ARG A 12 -23.53 13.77 50.58
C ARG A 12 -23.52 12.26 50.32
N THR A 13 -24.64 11.60 50.56
CA THR A 13 -24.76 10.15 50.32
C THR A 13 -24.62 9.84 48.83
N GLN A 14 -25.27 10.62 47.98
CA GLN A 14 -25.18 10.46 46.52
C GLN A 14 -23.79 10.79 45.97
N GLU A 15 -23.11 11.80 46.52
CA GLU A 15 -21.72 12.13 46.18
C GLU A 15 -20.78 10.97 46.53
N ASP A 16 -20.94 10.38 47.72
CA ASP A 16 -20.13 9.23 48.16
C ASP A 16 -20.40 7.96 47.34
N GLU A 17 -21.64 7.74 46.89
CA GLU A 17 -21.97 6.62 45.99
C GLU A 17 -21.42 6.84 44.59
N ALA A 18 -21.58 8.04 44.03
CA ALA A 18 -21.04 8.39 42.71
C ALA A 18 -19.51 8.31 42.68
N ALA A 19 -18.83 8.74 43.76
CA ALA A 19 -17.38 8.63 43.88
C ALA A 19 -16.92 7.16 43.90
N ARG A 20 -17.66 6.27 44.58
CA ARG A 20 -17.36 4.83 44.60
C ARG A 20 -17.54 4.18 43.23
N GLU A 21 -18.65 4.46 42.55
CA GLU A 21 -18.90 3.94 41.20
C GLU A 21 -17.84 4.43 40.19
N ALA A 22 -17.49 5.71 40.24
CA ALA A 22 -16.44 6.27 39.38
C ALA A 22 -15.07 5.64 39.63
N ALA A 23 -14.74 5.33 40.90
CA ALA A 23 -13.51 4.63 41.26
C ALA A 23 -13.45 3.20 40.73
N GLU A 24 -14.61 2.51 40.62
CA GLU A 24 -14.70 1.18 40.01
C GLU A 24 -14.44 1.23 38.49
N ILE A 25 -14.91 2.30 37.81
CA ILE A 25 -14.68 2.50 36.38
C ILE A 25 -13.22 2.91 36.09
N GLY A 26 -12.66 3.79 36.92
CA GLY A 26 -11.35 4.41 36.70
C GLY A 26 -10.13 3.53 37.03
N GLY A 27 -10.32 2.40 37.70
CA GLY A 27 -9.24 1.54 38.18
C GLY A 27 -8.44 2.14 39.35
N GLN A 28 -7.61 1.31 40.00
CA GLN A 28 -6.74 1.77 41.09
C GLN A 28 -5.54 2.54 40.51
N PRO A 29 -5.16 3.71 41.06
CA PRO A 29 -4.04 4.53 40.57
C PRO A 29 -2.65 3.96 40.94
N GLY A 30 -2.50 2.65 40.94
CA GLY A 30 -1.32 1.97 41.45
C GLY A 30 -0.88 0.83 40.54
N GLU A 31 -0.52 1.14 39.29
CA GLU A 31 0.20 0.21 38.40
C GLU A 31 0.77 0.92 37.16
N VAL A 32 1.45 2.05 37.35
CA VAL A 32 2.14 2.76 36.24
C VAL A 32 3.61 3.02 36.56
N GLU A 33 4.33 1.98 36.91
CA GLU A 33 5.74 1.89 36.49
C GLU A 33 5.78 1.23 35.10
N ARG A 34 5.08 1.85 34.15
CA ARG A 34 5.16 1.51 32.73
C ARG A 34 5.63 2.76 32.01
N ASP A 35 6.56 2.59 31.08
CA ASP A 35 6.99 3.66 30.17
C ASP A 35 5.76 4.44 29.66
N PRO A 36 5.71 5.78 29.79
CA PRO A 36 4.61 6.59 29.27
C PRO A 36 4.26 6.28 27.82
N ALA A 37 5.22 5.83 27.01
CA ALA A 37 4.99 5.41 25.62
C ALA A 37 4.09 4.17 25.50
N GLN A 38 4.09 3.29 26.50
CA GLN A 38 3.31 2.04 26.53
C GLN A 38 1.93 2.21 27.19
N ARG A 39 1.66 3.39 27.77
CA ARG A 39 0.38 3.69 28.43
C ARG A 39 -0.82 3.61 27.47
N PRO A 40 -0.79 4.19 26.26
CA PRO A 40 -1.90 4.11 25.31
C PRO A 40 -2.21 2.67 24.90
N VAL A 41 -1.18 1.84 24.72
CA VAL A 41 -1.33 0.42 24.35
C VAL A 41 -1.98 -0.37 25.50
N SER A 42 -1.54 -0.12 26.74
CA SER A 42 -2.14 -0.75 27.92
C SER A 42 -3.59 -0.32 28.14
N GLU A 43 -3.90 0.97 28.00
CA GLU A 43 -5.25 1.54 28.12
C GLU A 43 -6.17 1.00 27.01
N ALA A 44 -5.64 0.75 25.82
CA ALA A 44 -6.36 0.12 24.71
C ALA A 44 -6.55 -1.41 24.85
N GLY A 45 -6.19 -1.99 25.99
CA GLY A 45 -6.38 -3.41 26.28
C GLY A 45 -5.20 -4.32 25.92
N GLY A 46 -4.04 -3.76 25.54
CA GLY A 46 -2.79 -4.50 25.39
C GLY A 46 -2.81 -5.58 24.31
N ALA A 47 -3.70 -5.47 23.32
CA ALA A 47 -3.85 -6.48 22.28
C ALA A 47 -2.49 -6.76 21.61
N GLU A 48 -2.05 -8.02 21.65
CA GLU A 48 -1.11 -8.50 20.63
C GLU A 48 -1.75 -8.25 19.26
N ALA A 49 -0.93 -8.00 18.24
CA ALA A 49 -1.42 -7.69 16.91
C ALA A 49 -2.04 -8.95 16.24
N GLU A 50 -3.14 -9.45 16.81
CA GLU A 50 -3.96 -10.52 16.28
C GLU A 50 -4.54 -10.03 14.95
N GLY A 51 -3.96 -10.52 13.86
CA GLY A 51 -4.29 -10.11 12.50
C GLY A 51 -3.12 -9.55 11.72
N PHE A 52 -2.08 -8.99 12.37
CA PHE A 52 -0.89 -8.53 11.64
C PHE A 52 -0.12 -9.71 11.07
N GLU A 53 0.10 -10.76 11.85
CA GLU A 53 0.75 -11.97 11.33
C GLU A 53 -0.07 -12.69 10.26
N GLN A 54 -1.41 -12.62 10.36
CA GLN A 54 -2.29 -13.23 9.38
C GLN A 54 -2.29 -12.43 8.07
N ALA A 55 -2.31 -11.09 8.18
CA ALA A 55 -2.17 -10.19 7.04
C ALA A 55 -0.80 -10.30 6.36
N GLU A 56 0.29 -10.46 7.12
CA GLU A 56 1.63 -10.71 6.56
C GLU A 56 1.71 -12.05 5.82
N ARG A 57 1.10 -13.12 6.38
CA ARG A 57 0.99 -14.40 5.67
C ARG A 57 0.19 -14.29 4.37
N GLU A 58 -0.96 -13.62 4.42
CA GLU A 58 -1.76 -13.37 3.21
C GLU A 58 -1.01 -12.51 2.19
N LEU A 59 -0.25 -11.51 2.64
CA LEU A 59 0.58 -10.68 1.76
C LEU A 59 1.70 -11.50 1.11
N ALA A 60 2.38 -12.35 1.87
CA ALA A 60 3.40 -13.26 1.36
C ALA A 60 2.82 -14.24 0.33
N ASP A 61 1.71 -14.91 0.64
CA ASP A 61 1.04 -15.85 -0.27
C ASP A 61 0.62 -15.18 -1.59
N ASN A 62 0.08 -13.96 -1.52
CA ASN A 62 -0.31 -13.19 -2.70
C ASN A 62 0.92 -12.70 -3.50
N ALA A 63 1.97 -12.24 -2.83
CA ALA A 63 3.18 -11.73 -3.46
C ALA A 63 4.01 -12.84 -4.12
N GLU A 64 4.05 -14.02 -3.51
CA GLU A 64 4.77 -15.18 -4.02
C GLU A 64 4.13 -15.74 -5.30
N HIS A 65 2.91 -15.30 -5.65
CA HIS A 65 2.18 -15.77 -6.84
C HIS A 65 2.34 -17.28 -6.99
N GLY A 66 2.06 -18.02 -5.91
CA GLY A 66 2.32 -19.46 -5.80
C GLY A 66 1.89 -20.22 -7.05
N MET A 67 2.50 -21.38 -7.29
CA MET A 67 2.32 -22.20 -8.49
C MET A 67 0.83 -22.51 -8.77
N GLY A 68 0.10 -21.63 -9.47
CA GLY A 68 -1.30 -21.87 -9.79
C GLY A 68 -2.19 -20.69 -10.16
N HIS A 69 -1.86 -19.43 -9.89
CA HIS A 69 -2.86 -18.34 -10.04
C HIS A 69 -2.89 -17.59 -11.38
N GLY A 70 -2.07 -18.01 -12.34
CA GLY A 70 -2.25 -17.60 -13.72
C GLY A 70 -1.11 -18.12 -14.56
N SER A 71 -1.42 -18.89 -15.59
CA SER A 71 -0.45 -19.12 -16.66
C SER A 71 -0.63 -17.98 -17.67
N PRO A 72 0.32 -17.04 -17.78
CA PRO A 72 0.20 -15.94 -18.74
C PRO A 72 0.02 -16.46 -20.17
N ARG A 73 0.53 -17.67 -20.45
CA ARG A 73 0.35 -18.35 -21.74
C ARG A 73 -1.07 -18.90 -21.94
N HIS A 74 -1.72 -19.40 -20.88
CA HIS A 74 -3.11 -19.88 -20.97
C HIS A 74 -4.14 -18.76 -20.91
N HIS A 75 -3.78 -17.60 -20.35
CA HIS A 75 -4.63 -16.40 -20.29
C HIS A 75 -4.28 -15.35 -21.35
N ALA A 76 -3.32 -15.63 -22.23
CA ALA A 76 -3.04 -14.77 -23.36
C ALA A 76 -4.25 -14.76 -24.29
N PHE A 77 -4.83 -13.57 -24.49
CA PHE A 77 -5.82 -13.37 -25.55
C PHE A 77 -5.15 -13.49 -26.93
N SER A 78 -5.96 -13.82 -27.94
CA SER A 78 -5.51 -13.74 -29.32
C SER A 78 -5.03 -12.32 -29.64
N PRO A 79 -3.82 -12.15 -30.20
CA PRO A 79 -3.36 -10.84 -30.64
C PRO A 79 -4.34 -10.22 -31.63
N GLU A 80 -4.59 -8.92 -31.51
CA GLU A 80 -5.35 -8.19 -32.53
C GLU A 80 -4.58 -8.21 -33.85
N VAL A 81 -5.28 -8.47 -34.95
CA VAL A 81 -4.70 -8.36 -36.29
C VAL A 81 -4.58 -6.88 -36.61
N GLU A 82 -3.37 -6.38 -36.85
CA GLU A 82 -3.17 -5.02 -37.32
C GLU A 82 -4.01 -4.79 -38.58
N SER A 83 -4.85 -3.76 -38.56
CA SER A 83 -5.62 -3.38 -39.74
C SER A 83 -4.67 -3.02 -40.87
N ASN A 84 -4.90 -3.58 -42.05
CA ASN A 84 -4.14 -3.24 -43.24
C ASN A 84 -4.31 -1.75 -43.56
N ARG A 85 -3.28 -0.95 -43.28
CA ARG A 85 -3.29 0.50 -43.53
C ARG A 85 -2.99 0.87 -44.98
N SER A 86 -2.88 -0.08 -45.90
CA SER A 86 -2.58 0.20 -47.31
C SER A 86 -3.62 1.06 -48.02
N GLY A 87 -4.86 1.10 -47.50
CA GLY A 87 -5.93 1.97 -47.97
C GLY A 87 -6.24 3.17 -47.06
N ALA A 88 -5.41 3.42 -46.03
CA ALA A 88 -5.64 4.52 -45.12
C ALA A 88 -5.37 5.85 -45.82
N VAL A 89 -6.40 6.71 -45.89
CA VAL A 89 -6.25 8.11 -46.30
C VAL A 89 -5.95 8.91 -45.04
N TYR A 90 -4.72 9.41 -44.92
CA TYR A 90 -4.36 10.36 -43.87
C TYR A 90 -4.96 11.73 -44.23
N GLY A 91 -5.52 12.42 -43.23
CA GLY A 91 -5.97 13.79 -43.41
C GLY A 91 -4.77 14.73 -43.57
N ASP A 92 -4.95 15.77 -44.38
CA ASP A 92 -3.95 16.82 -44.52
C ASP A 92 -3.77 17.56 -43.19
N ALA A 93 -2.51 17.91 -42.87
CA ALA A 93 -2.22 18.75 -41.73
C ALA A 93 -2.57 20.21 -42.06
N ASP A 94 -3.14 20.93 -41.10
CA ASP A 94 -3.31 22.38 -41.23
C ASP A 94 -1.92 23.05 -41.20
N GLU A 95 -1.61 23.85 -42.20
CA GLU A 95 -0.41 24.68 -42.21
C GLU A 95 -0.67 25.98 -41.43
N LEU A 96 -0.13 26.06 -40.21
CA LEU A 96 -0.01 27.31 -39.47
C LEU A 96 1.45 27.75 -39.45
N GLU A 97 1.72 28.97 -39.89
CA GLU A 97 3.06 29.56 -39.84
C GLU A 97 3.55 29.64 -38.39
N SER A 98 4.64 28.92 -38.09
CA SER A 98 5.24 28.92 -36.76
C SER A 98 5.93 30.25 -36.49
N THR A 99 5.34 31.10 -35.65
CA THR A 99 5.99 32.32 -35.18
C THR A 99 6.87 31.99 -33.96
N GLY A 100 8.13 31.56 -34.16
CA GLY A 100 8.97 31.24 -33.00
C GLY A 100 10.43 30.85 -33.20
N ARG A 101 11.30 31.87 -33.07
CA ARG A 101 12.62 31.90 -32.41
C ARG A 101 13.77 31.07 -33.01
N GLU A 102 14.74 31.79 -33.60
CA GLU A 102 16.07 31.28 -33.94
C GLU A 102 16.78 30.70 -32.70
N GLY A 103 16.96 29.38 -32.67
CA GLY A 103 17.73 28.64 -31.68
C GLY A 103 19.01 28.10 -32.29
N SER A 104 20.14 28.56 -31.78
CA SER A 104 21.49 28.04 -32.04
C SER A 104 21.55 26.55 -31.66
N ARG A 105 21.85 25.68 -32.63
CA ARG A 105 22.17 24.27 -32.41
C ARG A 105 23.67 24.15 -32.15
N GLU A 106 24.05 23.79 -30.93
CA GLU A 106 25.31 23.07 -30.70
C GLU A 106 24.95 21.60 -30.46
N ASP A 107 25.15 20.79 -31.50
CA ASP A 107 25.02 19.34 -31.47
C ASP A 107 26.24 18.73 -30.75
N THR A 108 26.01 17.90 -29.74
CA THR A 108 27.01 16.92 -29.28
C THR A 108 26.28 15.65 -28.87
N GLU A 109 26.24 14.66 -29.76
CA GLU A 109 25.87 13.27 -29.43
C GLU A 109 27.06 12.52 -28.82
N PRO A 110 26.86 11.64 -27.82
CA PRO A 110 27.89 10.70 -27.40
C PRO A 110 27.83 9.36 -28.18
N ASP A 111 29.01 8.98 -28.65
CA ASP A 111 29.49 7.75 -29.31
C ASP A 111 28.91 6.43 -28.74
N ARG A 112 28.19 5.66 -29.58
CA ARG A 112 27.74 4.28 -29.28
C ARG A 112 28.71 3.30 -29.94
N ARG A 113 29.50 2.59 -29.14
CA ARG A 113 30.36 1.49 -29.64
C ARG A 113 29.62 0.16 -29.70
N ASP A 114 29.77 -0.49 -30.85
CA ASP A 114 29.24 -1.80 -31.23
C ASP A 114 29.60 -2.92 -30.24
N HIS A 115 28.61 -3.72 -29.84
CA HIS A 115 28.82 -4.99 -29.15
C HIS A 115 28.18 -6.12 -29.97
N THR A 116 29.01 -6.97 -30.57
CA THR A 116 28.59 -8.15 -31.33
C THR A 116 28.39 -9.36 -30.39
N PRO A 117 27.26 -10.07 -30.43
CA PRO A 117 27.10 -11.31 -29.67
C PRO A 117 27.69 -12.52 -30.44
N THR A 118 28.61 -13.24 -29.81
CA THR A 118 29.12 -14.54 -30.27
C THR A 118 28.07 -15.63 -30.04
N ALA A 119 27.61 -16.28 -31.11
CA ALA A 119 26.82 -17.50 -31.04
C ALA A 119 27.74 -18.73 -31.08
N VAL A 120 27.54 -19.67 -30.15
CA VAL A 120 28.16 -21.00 -30.12
C VAL A 120 27.17 -21.99 -30.73
N ASP A 121 27.59 -22.73 -31.74
CA ASP A 121 26.83 -23.77 -32.44
C ASP A 121 27.21 -25.16 -31.86
N PRO A 122 26.28 -26.09 -31.59
CA PRO A 122 26.61 -27.47 -31.19
C PRO A 122 26.80 -28.38 -32.42
N PRO A 123 27.67 -29.41 -32.37
CA PRO A 123 27.82 -30.34 -33.49
C PRO A 123 26.75 -31.44 -33.49
N ASP A 124 26.16 -31.66 -34.67
CA ASP A 124 25.30 -32.81 -35.02
C ASP A 124 26.12 -34.12 -35.09
N ASP A 125 25.58 -35.20 -34.52
CA ASP A 125 26.12 -36.56 -34.57
C ASP A 125 25.16 -37.43 -35.41
N GLU A 126 25.56 -37.79 -36.64
CA GLU A 126 24.80 -38.65 -37.56
C GLU A 126 25.28 -40.11 -37.47
N PRO A 127 24.39 -41.11 -37.50
CA PRO A 127 24.73 -42.52 -37.29
C PRO A 127 25.27 -43.21 -38.56
N SER A 128 26.05 -44.29 -38.37
CA SER A 128 26.35 -45.32 -39.38
C SER A 128 26.22 -46.72 -38.80
#